data_AF-A0A6P6WP88-F1
#
_entry.id   AF-A0A6P6WP88-F1
#
_cell.length_a   1.000
_cell.length_b   1.000
_cell.length_c   1.000
_cell.angle_alpha   90.00
_cell.angle_beta   90.00
_cell.angle_gamma   90.00
#
_symmetry.space_group_name_H-M   'P 1'
#
loop_
_entity.id
_entity.type
_entity.pdbx_description
1 polymer ?
#
loop_
_entity_poly.entity_id
_entity_poly.type
_entity_poly.pdbx_seq_one_letter_code
_entity_poly.pdbx_strand_id
1 'polypeptide(L)' 'MGPEAARTARESLDLVFHMSNILETGLDRHTLSILIALCEMGLNPEALAAVVKELRWETIPNLSSSASSLSATPPAPSIP' A
#
# COMPACT_ATOMS: atom_id res chain seq x y z
N MET A 1 6.08 30.70 12.74
CA MET A 1 4.92 30.00 12.15
C MET A 1 3.84 29.87 13.21
N GLY A 2 2.68 30.53 13.02
CA GLY A 2 1.60 30.57 14.01
C GLY A 2 0.75 29.29 14.05
N PRO A 3 -0.06 29.13 15.12
CA PRO A 3 -0.92 27.94 15.34
C PRO A 3 -1.98 27.73 14.24
N GLU A 4 -2.31 28.78 13.48
CA GLU A 4 -3.25 28.70 12.36
C GLU A 4 -2.69 27.90 11.18
N ALA A 5 -1.40 28.05 10.85
CA ALA A 5 -0.80 27.30 9.75
C ALA A 5 -0.83 25.78 10.00
N ALA A 6 -0.62 25.37 11.25
CA ALA A 6 -0.71 23.96 11.65
C ALA A 6 -2.16 23.43 11.59
N ARG A 7 -3.16 24.27 11.90
CA ARG A 7 -4.58 23.92 11.73
C ARG A 7 -4.93 23.74 10.25
N THR A 8 -4.57 24.72 9.41
CA THR A 8 -4.84 24.66 7.97
C THR A 8 -4.19 23.44 7.32
N ALA A 9 -2.95 23.10 7.68
CA ALA A 9 -2.29 21.90 7.17
C ALA A 9 -3.02 20.61 7.58
N ARG A 10 -3.50 20.54 8.83
CA ARG A 10 -4.28 19.40 9.34
C ARG A 10 -5.61 19.24 8.60
N GLU A 11 -6.33 20.34 8.38
CA GLU A 11 -7.60 20.35 7.65
C GLU A 11 -7.42 20.00 6.18
N SER A 12 -6.37 20.53 5.55
CA SER A 12 -6.00 20.17 4.18
C SER A 12 -5.72 18.67 4.05
N LEU A 13 -4.96 18.10 4.98
CA LEU A 13 -4.66 16.68 4.99
C LEU A 13 -5.91 15.81 5.18
N ASP A 14 -6.82 16.22 6.07
CA ASP A 14 -8.07 15.49 6.30
C ASP A 14 -8.97 15.50 5.06
N LEU A 15 -9.06 16.64 4.38
CA LEU A 15 -9.79 16.76 3.11
C LEU A 15 -9.20 15.84 2.03
N VAL A 16 -7.89 15.84 1.84
CA VAL A 16 -7.22 14.98 0.85
C VAL A 16 -7.40 13.49 1.20
N PHE A 17 -7.35 13.14 2.48
CA PHE A 17 -7.65 11.78 2.93
C PHE A 17 -9.09 11.36 2.60
N HIS A 18 -10.05 12.26 2.78
CA HIS A 18 -11.44 12.01 2.39
C HIS A 18 -11.56 11.77 0.88
N MET A 19 -10.93 12.59 0.05
CA MET A 19 -10.89 12.40 -1.40
C MET A 19 -10.29 11.05 -1.80
N SER A 20 -9.18 10.67 -1.15
CA SER A 20 -8.52 9.37 -1.34
C SER A 20 -9.42 8.19 -1.01
N ASN A 21 -10.24 8.30 0.05
CA ASN A 21 -11.18 7.26 0.46
C ASN A 21 -12.35 7.14 -0.53
N ILE A 22 -12.86 8.26 -1.07
CA ILE A 22 -13.88 8.26 -2.12
C ILE A 22 -13.36 7.58 -3.39
N LEU A 23 -12.09 7.82 -3.74
CA LEU A 23 -11.44 7.22 -4.91
C LEU A 23 -10.93 5.78 -4.65
N GLU A 24 -11.19 5.24 -3.46
CA GLU A 24 -10.76 3.90 -3.02
C GLU A 24 -9.27 3.62 -3.30
N THR A 25 -8.40 4.65 -3.15
CA THR A 25 -6.97 4.46 -3.43
C THR A 25 -6.30 3.54 -2.42
N GLY A 26 -6.89 3.38 -1.22
CA GLY A 26 -6.37 2.53 -0.14
C GLY A 26 -5.09 3.08 0.48
N LEU A 27 -4.91 4.41 0.52
CA LEU A 27 -3.76 5.06 1.14
C LEU A 27 -4.09 5.54 2.56
N ASP A 28 -3.23 5.19 3.51
CA ASP A 28 -3.31 5.67 4.89
C ASP A 28 -2.95 7.16 5.02
N ARG A 29 -3.45 7.80 6.09
CA ARG A 29 -3.14 9.21 6.42
C ARG A 29 -1.64 9.49 6.51
N HIS A 30 -0.88 8.54 7.05
CA HIS A 30 0.57 8.67 7.16
C HIS A 30 1.24 8.67 5.79
N THR A 31 0.91 7.69 4.94
CA THR A 31 1.40 7.60 3.57
C THR A 31 1.05 8.86 2.78
N LEU A 32 -0.21 9.31 2.83
CA LEU A 32 -0.62 10.57 2.19
C LEU A 32 0.17 11.79 2.66
N SER A 33 0.45 11.90 3.97
CA SER A 33 1.29 12.98 4.51
C SER A 33 2.67 12.99 3.86
N ILE A 34 3.27 11.81 3.71
CA ILE A 34 4.59 11.65 3.08
C ILE A 34 4.52 12.00 1.60
N LEU A 35 3.50 11.53 0.87
CA LEU A 35 3.34 11.83 -0.56
C LEU A 35 3.14 13.32 -0.81
N ILE A 36 2.41 14.02 0.06
CA ILE A 36 2.24 15.48 0.00
C ILE A 36 3.58 16.18 0.20
N ALA A 37 4.35 15.82 1.23
CA ALA A 37 5.67 16.40 1.47
C ALA A 37 6.66 16.15 0.32
N LEU A 38 6.59 14.97 -0.29
CA LEU A 38 7.37 14.62 -1.49
C LEU A 38 6.97 15.49 -2.69
N CYS A 39 5.67 15.71 -2.89
CA CYS A 39 5.14 16.59 -3.93
C CYS A 39 5.54 18.06 -3.69
N GLU A 40 5.53 18.53 -2.44
CA GLU A 40 5.97 19.88 -2.07
C GLU A 40 7.46 20.15 -2.39
N MET A 41 8.29 19.10 -2.45
CA MET A 41 9.68 19.19 -2.91
C MET A 41 9.84 19.25 -4.43
N GLY A 42 8.73 19.25 -5.19
CA GLY A 42 8.72 19.33 -6.65
C GLY A 42 8.82 17.98 -7.36
N LEU A 43 8.58 16.87 -6.64
CA LEU A 43 8.53 15.55 -7.26
C LEU A 43 7.25 15.39 -8.09
N ASN A 44 7.38 14.70 -9.23
CA ASN A 44 6.24 14.45 -10.12
C ASN A 44 5.24 13.48 -9.44
N PRO A 45 3.97 13.88 -9.22
CA PRO A 45 2.96 13.02 -8.60
C PRO A 45 2.68 11.75 -9.40
N GLU A 46 2.80 11.78 -10.74
CA GLU A 46 2.59 10.58 -11.57
C GLU A 46 3.68 9.52 -11.34
N ALA A 47 4.94 9.95 -11.25
CA ALA A 47 6.06 9.05 -10.93
C ALA A 47 5.93 8.49 -9.50
N LEU A 48 5.51 9.32 -8.56
CA LEU A 48 5.24 8.91 -7.18
C LEU A 48 4.17 7.82 -7.12
N ALA A 49 3.08 7.99 -7.88
CA ALA A 49 1.99 7.03 -7.94
C ALA A 49 2.43 5.67 -8.52
N ALA A 50 3.33 5.66 -9.52
CA ALA A 50 3.90 4.43 -10.05
C ALA A 50 4.71 3.68 -9.00
N VAL A 51 5.59 4.38 -8.27
CA VAL A 51 6.41 3.80 -7.19
C VAL A 51 5.54 3.25 -6.06
N VAL A 52 4.49 3.97 -5.65
CA VAL A 52 3.57 3.51 -4.59
C VAL A 52 2.79 2.26 -5.01
N LYS A 53 2.43 2.14 -6.29
CA LYS A 53 1.77 0.93 -6.83
C LYS A 53 2.69 -0.28 -6.81
N GLU A 54 3.93 -0.13 -7.30
CA GLU A 54 4.95 -1.19 -7.29
C GLU A 54 5.23 -1.67 -5.86
N LEU A 55 5.51 -0.74 -4.93
CA LEU A 55 5.78 -1.07 -3.52
C LEU A 55 4.64 -1.85 -2.84
N ARG A 56 3.38 -1.54 -3.20
CA ARG A 56 2.22 -2.28 -2.67
C ARG A 56 2.12 -3.69 -3.23
N TRP A 57 2.52 -3.92 -4.48
CA TRP A 57 2.55 -5.25 -5.08
C TRP A 57 3.65 -6.12 -4.47
N GLU A 58 4.83 -5.58 -4.20
CA GLU A 58 5.89 -6.32 -3.48
C GLU A 58 5.54 -6.62 -2.02
N THR A 59 4.69 -5.81 -1.37
CA THR A 59 4.30 -5.99 0.03
C THR A 59 3.17 -7.01 0.22
N ILE A 60 2.45 -7.38 -0.85
CA ILE A 60 1.58 -8.57 -0.80
C ILE A 60 2.52 -9.74 -0.57
N PRO A 61 2.45 -10.43 0.59
CA PRO A 61 3.40 -11.48 0.91
C PRO A 61 3.34 -12.47 -0.24
N ASN A 62 4.50 -12.68 -0.87
CA ASN A 62 4.70 -13.68 -1.90
C ASN A 62 4.36 -15.06 -1.31
N LEU A 63 3.06 -15.37 -1.25
CA LEU A 63 2.53 -16.66 -0.79
C LEU A 63 2.82 -17.77 -1.81
N SER A 64 3.58 -17.45 -2.86
CA SER A 64 4.07 -18.35 -3.90
C SER A 64 5.54 -18.72 -3.67
N SER A 65 5.84 -19.29 -2.51
CA SER A 65 7.09 -20.05 -2.33
C SER A 65 6.93 -21.16 -1.29
N SER A 66 5.91 -22.00 -1.46
CA SER A 66 5.83 -23.34 -0.84
C SER A 66 4.88 -24.22 -1.65
N ALA A 67 5.24 -24.45 -2.92
CA ALA A 67 4.61 -25.45 -3.75
C ALA A 67 5.68 -26.16 -4.59
N SER A 68 6.52 -26.98 -3.92
CA SER A 68 7.38 -28.06 -4.44
C SER A 68 8.31 -28.45 -3.28
N SER A 69 8.28 -29.63 -2.66
CA SER A 69 8.02 -30.99 -3.12
C SER A 69 7.39 -31.75 -1.94
N LEU A 70 6.48 -32.70 -2.13
CA LEU A 70 6.81 -34.12 -2.27
C LEU A 70 5.70 -34.82 -3.05
N SER A 71 6.11 -35.42 -4.15
CA SER A 71 5.37 -36.27 -5.06
C SER A 71 4.77 -37.51 -4.37
N ALA A 72 3.46 -37.67 -4.56
CA ALA A 72 2.77 -38.87 -5.03
C ALA A 72 3.20 -40.26 -4.53
N THR A 73 2.32 -40.94 -3.78
CA THR A 73 1.90 -42.33 -4.10
C THR A 73 0.55 -42.68 -3.44
N PRO A 74 -0.50 -43.08 -4.20
CA PRO A 74 -1.83 -43.44 -3.67
C PRO A 74 -1.91 -44.93 -3.19
N PRO A 75 -3.00 -45.33 -2.52
CA PRO A 75 -3.05 -46.44 -1.55
C PRO A 75 -3.45 -47.79 -2.16
N ALA A 76 -3.01 -48.90 -1.55
CA ALA A 76 -3.53 -50.23 -1.83
C ALA A 76 -3.68 -51.10 -0.55
N PRO A 77 -4.64 -52.04 -0.53
CA PRO A 77 -5.38 -52.44 0.66
C PRO A 77 -4.91 -53.74 1.35
N SER A 78 -5.30 -53.84 2.63
CA SER A 78 -5.61 -55.00 3.47
C SER A 78 -5.31 -56.45 3.02
N ILE A 79 -4.74 -57.20 4.00
CA ILE A 79 -4.95 -58.65 4.35
C ILE A 79 -4.02 -59.65 3.62
N PRO A 80 -3.63 -60.79 4.25
CA PRO A 80 -4.21 -61.45 5.43
C PRO A 80 -3.49 -61.34 6.78
#